data_AF-A0A6P2AK75-F1
#
_entry.id   AF-A0A6P2AK75-F1
#
_cell.length_a   1.000
_cell.length_b   1.000
_cell.length_c   1.000
_cell.angle_alpha   90.00
_cell.angle_beta   90.00
_cell.angle_gamma   90.00
#
_symmetry.space_group_name_H-M   'P 1'
#
loop_
_entity.id
_entity.type
_entity.pdbx_description
1 polymer ?
#
loop_
_entity_poly.entity_id
_entity_poly.type
_entity_poly.pdbx_seq_one_letter_code
_entity_poly.pdbx_strand_id
1 'polypeptide(L)'
;TLPPTPEAVRSPTPDPPSFLIGQQRRLADKLQERLGYMGIYYKRNPQDFFRNLSPQDKQELLQELSLEYREIILNYFDQDYPLNQLIDQMVNRAFFADLSVSQILEIHMNLIDEFTKQLKLEGRSEDILLDYRLALIDIIAHLCEMYRRSIPREDIPFEVFSGSD
;
A
#
# COMPACT_ATOMS: atom_id res chain seq x y z
N THR A 1 -45.67 -9.60 36.78
CA THR A 1 -44.83 -8.50 36.27
C THR A 1 -43.49 -9.09 35.92
N LEU A 2 -43.18 -9.24 34.63
CA LEU A 2 -41.84 -9.66 34.19
C LEU A 2 -40.83 -8.52 34.42
N PRO A 3 -39.57 -8.82 34.76
CA PRO A 3 -38.52 -7.80 34.85
C PRO A 3 -38.13 -7.33 33.44
N PRO A 4 -37.70 -6.06 33.29
CA PRO A 4 -37.22 -5.56 32.01
C PRO A 4 -35.87 -6.21 31.66
N THR A 5 -35.74 -6.61 30.39
CA THR A 5 -34.51 -7.12 29.78
C THR A 5 -33.43 -6.03 29.79
N PRO A 6 -32.13 -6.34 30.03
CA PRO A 6 -31.09 -5.33 29.97
C PRO A 6 -30.93 -4.89 28.51
N GLU A 7 -31.14 -3.60 28.24
CA GLU A 7 -30.75 -2.98 26.97
C GLU A 7 -29.28 -3.27 26.72
N ALA A 8 -29.00 -3.97 25.62
CA ALA A 8 -27.66 -4.15 25.11
C ALA A 8 -27.04 -2.78 24.87
N VAL A 9 -26.04 -2.43 25.68
CA VAL A 9 -25.20 -1.24 25.51
C VAL A 9 -24.54 -1.35 24.14
N ARG A 10 -25.14 -0.69 23.14
CA ARG A 10 -24.51 -0.48 21.85
C ARG A 10 -23.34 0.47 22.10
N SER A 11 -22.12 -0.03 22.00
CA SER A 11 -20.93 0.80 21.97
C SER A 11 -21.08 1.85 20.87
N PRO A 12 -20.84 3.15 21.15
CA PRO A 12 -20.99 4.19 20.14
C PRO A 12 -19.96 3.95 19.03
N THR A 13 -20.45 3.84 17.79
CA THR A 13 -19.60 3.93 16.60
C THR A 13 -18.95 5.31 16.61
N PRO A 14 -17.61 5.43 16.54
CA PRO A 14 -16.95 6.72 16.58
C PRO A 14 -17.37 7.59 15.39
N ASP A 15 -17.53 8.89 15.62
CA ASP A 15 -17.89 9.85 14.58
C ASP A 15 -16.89 9.80 13.41
N PRO A 16 -17.33 9.86 12.14
CA PRO A 16 -16.47 9.71 10.96
C PRO A 16 -15.17 10.55 10.97
N PRO A 17 -15.17 11.85 11.35
CA PRO A 17 -13.92 12.62 11.44
C PRO A 17 -12.95 12.10 12.50
N SER A 18 -13.45 11.52 13.60
CA SER A 18 -12.60 10.95 14.66
C SER A 18 -11.94 9.64 14.23
N PHE A 19 -12.63 8.82 13.43
CA PHE A 19 -12.10 7.58 12.88
C PHE A 19 -10.93 7.84 11.92
N LEU A 20 -11.10 8.78 10.98
CA LEU A 20 -10.07 9.13 10.00
C LEU A 20 -8.80 9.67 10.65
N ILE A 21 -8.92 10.54 11.65
CA ILE A 21 -7.77 11.05 12.41
C ILE A 21 -7.03 9.90 13.11
N GLY A 22 -7.78 8.93 13.65
CA GLY A 22 -7.21 7.72 14.24
C GLY A 22 -6.41 6.90 13.23
N GLN A 23 -6.96 6.68 12.03
CA GLN A 23 -6.28 5.94 10.97
C GLN A 23 -5.04 6.66 10.43
N GLN A 24 -5.08 8.00 10.31
CA GLN A 24 -3.91 8.80 9.92
C GLN A 24 -2.76 8.65 10.92
N ARG A 25 -3.05 8.69 12.23
CA ARG A 25 -2.02 8.47 13.27
C ARG A 25 -1.45 7.07 13.22
N ARG A 26 -2.30 6.05 13.11
CA ARG A 26 -1.86 4.65 12.96
C ARG A 26 -0.95 4.46 11.76
N LEU A 27 -1.29 5.07 10.62
CA LEU A 27 -0.44 5.04 9.43
C LEU A 27 0.91 5.72 9.71
N ALA A 28 0.91 6.89 10.34
CA ALA A 28 2.16 7.59 10.68
C ALA A 28 3.07 6.73 11.58
N ASP A 29 2.51 6.14 12.64
CA ASP A 29 3.25 5.26 13.56
C ASP A 29 3.79 4.02 12.83
N LYS A 30 2.96 3.39 11.98
CA LYS A 30 3.35 2.26 11.11
C LYS A 30 4.51 2.63 10.19
N LEU A 31 4.44 3.77 9.52
CA LEU A 31 5.51 4.23 8.61
C LEU A 31 6.80 4.51 9.38
N GLN A 32 6.71 5.11 10.56
CA GLN A 32 7.86 5.36 11.42
C GLN A 32 8.56 4.05 11.82
N GLU A 33 7.79 3.02 12.16
CA GLU A 33 8.32 1.70 12.54
C GLU A 33 8.96 0.97 11.34
N ARG A 34 8.25 0.92 10.20
CA ARG A 34 8.64 0.08 9.05
C ARG A 34 9.69 0.70 8.15
N LEU A 35 9.69 2.03 8.02
CA LEU A 35 10.66 2.74 7.18
C LEU A 35 11.96 3.10 7.94
N GLY A 36 12.05 2.76 9.24
CA GLY A 36 13.16 3.14 10.13
C GLY A 36 14.44 2.29 10.07
N TYR A 37 14.44 1.08 9.50
CA TYR A 37 15.57 0.14 9.63
C TYR A 37 16.45 -0.02 8.36
N MET A 38 17.76 -0.18 8.64
CA MET A 38 18.98 -0.23 7.81
C MET A 38 18.86 -0.69 6.34
N GLY A 39 19.56 0.04 5.46
CA GLY A 39 19.52 -0.10 4.01
C GLY A 39 20.19 -1.35 3.46
N ILE A 40 19.41 -2.19 2.80
CA ILE A 40 19.89 -3.23 1.88
C ILE A 40 19.98 -2.58 0.50
N TYR A 41 21.17 -2.62 -0.11
CA TYR A 41 21.34 -2.18 -1.48
C TYR A 41 20.77 -3.24 -2.43
N TYR A 42 19.77 -2.86 -3.24
CA TYR A 42 19.20 -3.74 -4.25
C TYR A 42 19.91 -3.56 -5.59
N LYS A 43 20.65 -4.60 -6.02
CA LYS A 43 21.13 -4.66 -7.40
C LYS A 43 19.97 -5.01 -8.32
N ARG A 44 19.39 -4.01 -8.99
CA ARG A 44 18.31 -4.20 -9.96
C ARG A 44 18.85 -4.54 -11.35
N ASN A 45 18.13 -5.37 -12.09
CA ASN A 45 18.47 -5.73 -13.46
C ASN A 45 17.66 -4.87 -14.44
N PRO A 46 18.32 -4.04 -15.27
CA PRO A 46 17.60 -3.18 -16.23
C PRO A 46 16.73 -3.94 -17.24
N GLN A 47 17.01 -5.21 -17.52
CA GLN A 47 16.18 -6.01 -18.44
C GLN A 47 14.78 -6.25 -17.89
N ASP A 48 14.63 -6.27 -16.56
CA ASP A 48 13.36 -6.51 -15.87
C ASP A 48 12.55 -5.21 -15.69
N PHE A 49 13.11 -4.06 -16.11
CA PHE A 49 12.41 -2.79 -16.02
C PHE A 49 11.23 -2.75 -16.97
N PHE A 50 10.09 -2.23 -16.48
CA PHE A 50 8.84 -2.13 -17.20
C PHE A 50 9.02 -1.60 -18.62
N ARG A 51 9.82 -0.54 -18.81
CA ARG A 51 10.06 0.04 -20.14
C ARG A 51 10.67 -0.94 -21.16
N ASN A 52 11.47 -1.90 -20.68
CA ASN A 52 12.21 -2.88 -21.48
C ASN A 52 11.47 -4.21 -21.66
N LEU A 53 10.41 -4.45 -20.89
CA LEU A 53 9.56 -5.63 -21.01
C LEU A 53 8.81 -5.68 -22.35
N SER A 54 8.49 -6.90 -22.80
CA SER A 54 7.62 -7.09 -23.96
C SER A 54 6.20 -6.58 -23.68
N PRO A 55 5.38 -6.28 -24.71
CA PRO A 55 4.00 -5.85 -24.49
C PRO A 55 3.17 -6.85 -23.67
N GLN A 56 3.43 -8.15 -23.82
CA GLN A 56 2.76 -9.20 -23.06
C GLN A 56 3.17 -9.16 -21.59
N ASP A 57 4.48 -9.12 -21.30
CA ASP A 57 4.99 -9.09 -19.92
C ASP A 57 4.59 -7.80 -19.21
N LYS A 58 4.51 -6.67 -19.93
CA LYS A 58 3.96 -5.40 -19.40
C LYS A 58 2.52 -5.57 -18.95
N GLN A 59 1.69 -6.21 -19.77
CA GLN A 59 0.30 -6.44 -19.46
C GLN A 59 0.14 -7.38 -18.25
N GLU A 60 0.91 -8.47 -18.22
CA GLU A 60 0.92 -9.42 -17.11
C GLU A 60 1.32 -8.75 -15.80
N LEU A 61 2.42 -7.99 -15.79
CA LEU A 61 2.85 -7.24 -14.61
C LEU A 61 1.79 -6.27 -14.10
N LEU A 62 1.15 -5.50 -14.99
CA LEU A 62 0.11 -4.56 -14.59
C LEU A 62 -1.14 -5.26 -14.06
N GLN A 63 -1.48 -6.42 -14.62
CA GLN A 63 -2.60 -7.24 -14.12
C GLN A 63 -2.31 -7.78 -12.72
N GLU A 64 -1.12 -8.35 -12.50
CA GLU A 64 -0.69 -8.81 -11.18
C GLU A 64 -0.73 -7.70 -10.14
N LEU A 65 -0.13 -6.54 -10.46
CA LEU A 65 -0.12 -5.38 -9.56
C LEU A 65 -1.53 -4.86 -9.29
N SER A 66 -2.43 -4.89 -10.28
CA SER A 66 -3.82 -4.47 -10.08
C SER A 66 -4.59 -5.44 -9.18
N LEU A 67 -4.33 -6.74 -9.27
CA LEU A 67 -4.92 -7.75 -8.39
C LEU A 67 -4.40 -7.61 -6.95
N GLU A 68 -3.08 -7.49 -6.78
CA GLU A 68 -2.44 -7.24 -5.48
C GLU A 68 -2.96 -5.93 -4.86
N TYR A 69 -3.03 -4.85 -5.64
CA TYR A 69 -3.56 -3.57 -5.19
C TYR A 69 -5.02 -3.67 -4.75
N ARG A 70 -5.86 -4.37 -5.54
CA ARG A 70 -7.26 -4.60 -5.18
C ARG A 70 -7.39 -5.35 -3.85
N GLU A 71 -6.59 -6.37 -3.64
CA GLU A 71 -6.59 -7.13 -2.39
C GLU A 71 -6.14 -6.26 -1.20
N ILE A 72 -5.14 -5.39 -1.41
CA ILE A 72 -4.73 -4.40 -0.40
C ILE A 72 -5.91 -3.49 -0.05
N ILE A 73 -6.58 -2.91 -1.06
CA ILE A 73 -7.70 -1.98 -0.82
C ILE A 73 -8.83 -2.67 -0.05
N LEU A 74 -9.24 -3.87 -0.47
CA LEU A 74 -10.36 -4.58 0.16
C LEU A 74 -10.10 -4.94 1.63
N ASN A 75 -8.83 -5.16 2.01
CA ASN A 75 -8.45 -5.56 3.36
C ASN A 75 -7.74 -4.44 4.15
N TYR A 76 -7.66 -3.22 3.62
CA TYR A 76 -6.81 -2.17 4.20
C TYR A 76 -7.19 -1.79 5.63
N PHE A 77 -8.48 -1.83 5.95
CA PHE A 77 -8.99 -1.49 7.28
C PHE A 77 -9.22 -2.72 8.17
N ASP A 78 -8.98 -3.92 7.65
CA ASP A 78 -9.04 -5.17 8.42
C ASP A 78 -7.78 -5.29 9.29
N GLN A 79 -7.98 -5.45 10.60
CA GLN A 79 -6.89 -5.53 11.58
C GLN A 79 -6.23 -6.91 11.61
N ASP A 80 -6.94 -7.96 11.17
CA ASP A 80 -6.47 -9.35 11.25
C ASP A 80 -5.82 -9.82 9.94
N TYR A 81 -5.88 -9.00 8.89
CA TYR A 81 -5.31 -9.32 7.59
C TYR A 81 -3.80 -9.02 7.54
N PRO A 82 -2.96 -9.89 6.93
CA PRO A 82 -1.50 -9.69 6.82
C PRO A 82 -1.11 -8.60 5.79
N LEU A 83 -1.74 -7.43 5.89
CA LEU A 83 -1.67 -6.33 4.93
C LEU A 83 -0.25 -5.85 4.64
N ASN A 84 0.59 -5.81 5.68
CA ASN A 84 1.98 -5.36 5.58
C ASN A 84 2.79 -6.21 4.61
N GLN A 85 2.60 -7.54 4.64
CA GLN A 85 3.30 -8.47 3.76
C GLN A 85 2.85 -8.29 2.30
N LEU A 86 1.55 -8.09 2.09
CA LEU A 86 1.01 -7.86 0.76
C LEU A 86 1.49 -6.53 0.16
N ILE A 87 1.52 -5.46 0.97
CA ILE A 87 2.12 -4.18 0.58
C ILE A 87 3.59 -4.37 0.20
N ASP A 88 4.37 -5.09 1.00
CA ASP A 88 5.79 -5.32 0.69
C ASP A 88 5.98 -6.11 -0.62
N GLN A 89 5.16 -7.13 -0.85
CA GLN A 89 5.21 -7.92 -2.09
C GLN A 89 4.92 -7.04 -3.31
N MET A 90 3.83 -6.28 -3.27
CA MET A 90 3.45 -5.39 -4.37
C MET A 90 4.51 -4.30 -4.61
N VAL A 91 5.00 -3.66 -3.54
CA VAL A 91 6.00 -2.60 -3.61
C VAL A 91 7.33 -3.14 -4.14
N ASN A 92 7.76 -4.33 -3.73
CA ASN A 92 8.96 -4.98 -4.28
C ASN A 92 8.81 -5.21 -5.78
N ARG A 93 7.68 -5.79 -6.22
CA ARG A 93 7.40 -6.03 -7.64
C ARG A 93 7.46 -4.74 -8.44
N ALA A 94 6.81 -3.68 -7.95
CA ALA A 94 6.84 -2.37 -8.58
C ALA A 94 8.25 -1.75 -8.63
N PHE A 95 9.02 -1.88 -7.54
CA PHE A 95 10.38 -1.33 -7.44
C PHE A 95 11.38 -2.03 -8.36
N PHE A 96 11.34 -3.36 -8.44
CA PHE A 96 12.21 -4.14 -9.34
C PHE A 96 11.88 -3.91 -10.81
N ALA A 97 10.60 -3.69 -11.13
CA ALA A 97 10.17 -3.27 -12.46
C ALA A 97 10.40 -1.77 -12.76
N ASP A 98 10.98 -1.01 -11.84
CA ASP A 98 11.24 0.43 -11.98
C ASP A 98 9.98 1.26 -12.32
N LEU A 99 8.85 0.93 -11.67
CA LEU A 99 7.60 1.67 -11.86
C LEU A 99 7.60 3.02 -11.16
N SER A 100 7.09 4.03 -11.86
CA SER A 100 6.91 5.37 -11.32
C SER A 100 5.68 5.45 -10.38
N VAL A 101 5.70 6.43 -9.48
CA VAL A 101 4.54 6.77 -8.64
C VAL A 101 3.29 7.04 -9.47
N SER A 102 3.43 7.65 -10.65
CA SER A 102 2.32 7.91 -11.57
C SER A 102 1.62 6.62 -12.02
N GLN A 103 2.36 5.53 -12.21
CA GLN A 103 1.78 4.24 -12.59
C GLN A 103 1.03 3.58 -11.42
N ILE A 104 1.52 3.73 -10.18
CA ILE A 104 0.78 3.29 -8.99
C ILE A 104 -0.52 4.09 -8.83
N LEU A 105 -0.47 5.40 -9.07
CA LEU A 105 -1.65 6.26 -9.05
C LEU A 105 -2.66 5.84 -10.13
N GLU A 106 -2.21 5.49 -11.33
CA GLU A 106 -3.09 5.00 -12.39
C GLU A 106 -3.83 3.71 -11.99
N ILE A 107 -3.12 2.75 -11.38
CA ILE A 107 -3.73 1.52 -10.84
C ILE A 107 -4.80 1.87 -9.79
N HIS A 108 -4.49 2.78 -8.87
CA HIS A 108 -5.46 3.25 -7.86
C HIS A 108 -6.69 3.87 -8.51
N MET A 109 -6.52 4.82 -9.44
CA MET A 109 -7.65 5.53 -10.06
C MET A 109 -8.53 4.58 -10.85
N ASN A 110 -7.94 3.64 -11.62
CA ASN A 110 -8.70 2.63 -12.35
C ASN A 110 -9.55 1.76 -11.40
N LEU A 111 -9.00 1.34 -10.26
CA LEU A 111 -9.74 0.55 -9.28
C LEU A 111 -10.85 1.36 -8.57
N ILE A 112 -10.57 2.61 -8.19
CA ILE A 112 -11.57 3.49 -7.58
C ILE A 112 -12.72 3.76 -8.56
N ASP A 113 -12.44 3.91 -9.85
CA ASP A 113 -13.47 4.05 -10.88
C ASP A 113 -14.33 2.78 -11.02
N GLU A 114 -13.73 1.59 -10.90
CA GLU A 114 -14.46 0.31 -10.89
C GLU A 114 -15.38 0.19 -9.67
N PHE A 115 -14.88 0.48 -8.46
CA PHE A 115 -15.69 0.46 -7.25
C PHE A 115 -16.78 1.52 -7.26
N THR A 116 -16.49 2.70 -7.79
CA THR A 116 -17.49 3.76 -8.00
C THR A 116 -18.65 3.27 -8.84
N LYS A 117 -18.37 2.62 -9.97
CA LYS A 117 -19.41 2.05 -10.84
C LYS A 117 -20.22 0.98 -10.11
N GLN A 118 -19.56 0.09 -9.35
CA GLN A 118 -20.24 -0.96 -8.59
C GLN A 118 -21.15 -0.40 -7.49
N LEU A 119 -20.66 0.55 -6.68
CA LEU A 119 -21.45 1.17 -5.60
C LEU A 119 -22.68 1.91 -6.14
N LYS A 120 -22.56 2.61 -7.28
CA LYS A 120 -23.70 3.24 -7.97
C LYS A 120 -24.77 2.22 -8.37
N LEU A 121 -24.37 1.07 -8.90
CA LEU A 121 -25.29 -0.01 -9.26
C LEU A 121 -25.98 -0.62 -8.04
N GLU A 122 -25.28 -0.68 -6.90
CA GLU A 122 -25.81 -1.17 -5.62
C GLU A 122 -26.62 -0.11 -4.85
N GLY A 123 -26.65 1.15 -5.31
CA GLY A 123 -27.30 2.26 -4.62
C GLY A 123 -26.63 2.66 -3.30
N ARG A 124 -25.31 2.44 -3.17
CA ARG A 124 -24.51 2.75 -1.98
C ARG A 124 -23.75 4.06 -2.15
N SER A 125 -23.41 4.72 -1.03
CA SER A 125 -22.55 5.91 -1.07
C SER A 125 -21.12 5.55 -1.48
N GLU A 126 -20.49 6.44 -2.24
CA GLU A 126 -19.10 6.38 -2.66
C GLU A 126 -18.14 7.04 -1.66
N ASP A 127 -18.64 7.67 -0.59
CA ASP A 127 -17.82 8.44 0.36
C ASP A 127 -16.70 7.59 0.97
N ILE A 128 -16.94 6.30 1.19
CA ILE A 128 -15.96 5.34 1.72
C ILE A 128 -14.71 5.22 0.84
N LEU A 129 -14.83 5.50 -0.46
CA LEU A 129 -13.69 5.43 -1.39
C LEU A 129 -12.63 6.48 -1.10
N LEU A 130 -13.00 7.58 -0.43
CA LEU A 130 -12.06 8.62 -0.01
C LEU A 130 -11.08 8.12 1.05
N ASP A 131 -11.48 7.15 1.87
CA ASP A 131 -10.66 6.61 2.96
C ASP A 131 -9.49 5.79 2.39
N TYR A 132 -9.65 5.18 1.21
CA TYR A 132 -8.60 4.44 0.51
C TYR A 132 -7.45 5.31 0.00
N ARG A 133 -7.54 6.64 0.13
CA ARG A 133 -6.38 7.53 -0.03
C ARG A 133 -5.27 7.20 0.97
N LEU A 134 -5.62 6.71 2.16
CA LEU A 134 -4.62 6.25 3.13
C LEU A 134 -3.83 5.06 2.59
N ALA A 135 -4.49 4.11 1.91
CA ALA A 135 -3.82 2.97 1.29
C ALA A 135 -2.86 3.40 0.17
N LEU A 136 -3.29 4.36 -0.66
CA LEU A 136 -2.42 4.94 -1.68
C LEU A 136 -1.18 5.61 -1.06
N ILE A 137 -1.37 6.42 -0.01
CA ILE A 137 -0.25 7.07 0.71
C ILE A 137 0.71 6.03 1.28
N ASP A 138 0.19 4.97 1.89
CA ASP A 138 0.98 3.89 2.49
C ASP A 138 1.87 3.19 1.46
N ILE A 139 1.30 2.78 0.32
CA ILE A 139 2.03 2.11 -0.77
C ILE A 139 3.08 3.04 -1.38
N ILE A 140 2.72 4.30 -1.66
CA ILE A 140 3.67 5.28 -2.21
C ILE A 140 4.80 5.53 -1.22
N ALA A 141 4.52 5.64 0.08
CA ALA A 141 5.55 5.85 1.09
C ALA A 141 6.55 4.68 1.12
N HIS A 142 6.07 3.44 1.06
CA HIS A 142 6.93 2.25 0.99
C HIS A 142 7.77 2.22 -0.31
N LEU A 143 7.17 2.54 -1.46
CA LEU A 143 7.88 2.60 -2.73
C LEU A 143 8.94 3.71 -2.74
N CYS A 144 8.60 4.90 -2.25
CA CYS A 144 9.53 6.02 -2.11
C CYS A 144 10.70 5.66 -1.18
N GLU A 145 10.45 4.94 -0.10
CA GLU A 145 11.51 4.48 0.79
C GLU A 145 12.44 3.47 0.11
N MET A 146 11.91 2.55 -0.70
CA MET A 146 12.74 1.66 -1.52
C MET A 146 13.63 2.44 -2.48
N TYR A 147 13.09 3.44 -3.18
CA TYR A 147 13.88 4.31 -4.05
C TYR A 147 14.94 5.10 -3.28
N ARG A 148 14.59 5.69 -2.14
CA ARG A 148 15.52 6.44 -1.28
C ARG A 148 16.68 5.57 -0.81
N ARG A 149 16.43 4.29 -0.50
CA ARG A 149 17.45 3.32 -0.08
C ARG A 149 18.30 2.78 -1.22
N SER A 150 17.79 2.84 -2.45
CA SER A 150 18.51 2.35 -3.64
C SER A 150 19.66 3.24 -4.09
N ILE A 151 19.70 4.49 -3.62
CA ILE A 151 20.78 5.44 -3.89
C ILE A 151 21.93 5.17 -2.90
N PRO A 152 23.15 4.85 -3.36
CA PRO A 152 24.30 4.70 -2.47
C PRO A 152 24.49 5.98 -1.65
N ARG A 153 24.60 5.86 -0.32
CA ARG A 153 24.98 6.99 0.53
C ARG A 153 26.48 7.21 0.41
N GLU A 154 26.90 8.42 0.07
CA GLU A 154 28.32 8.80 -0.07
C GLU A 154 29.13 8.61 1.22
N ASP A 155 28.47 8.50 2.38
CA ASP A 155 29.10 8.44 3.71
C ASP A 155 29.45 7.04 4.22
N ILE A 156 29.30 5.97 3.42
CA ILE A 156 29.68 4.61 3.84
C ILE A 156 30.98 4.24 3.11
N PRO A 157 32.14 4.20 3.82
CA PRO A 157 33.39 3.76 3.23
C PRO A 157 33.24 2.38 2.59
N PHE A 158 33.73 2.27 1.36
CA PHE A 158 33.69 1.06 0.53
C PHE A 158 34.28 -0.18 1.23
N GLU A 159 35.11 0.03 2.27
CA GLU A 159 35.76 -1.02 3.06
C GLU A 159 34.81 -1.89 3.90
N VAL A 160 33.56 -1.47 4.12
CA VAL A 160 32.56 -2.31 4.82
C VAL A 160 31.93 -3.35 3.87
N PHE A 161 32.07 -3.19 2.56
CA PHE A 161 31.47 -4.10 1.57
C PHE A 161 32.41 -5.20 1.06
N SER A 162 33.71 -5.12 1.36
CA SER A 162 34.67 -6.20 1.11
C SER A 162 34.86 -7.02 2.38
N GLY A 163 33.80 -7.73 2.79
CA GLY A 163 33.93 -8.88 3.67
C GLY A 163 34.80 -9.92 2.96
N SER A 164 35.99 -10.13 3.50
CA SER A 164 36.92 -11.19 3.11
C SER A 164 36.29 -12.55 3.40
N ASP A 165 36.17 -13.38 2.36
CA ASP A 165 36.60 -14.79 2.34
C ASP A 165 36.57 -15.32 0.90
#